data_AF-A0A7V7DD49-F1
#
_entry.id   AF-A0A7V7DD49-F1
#
_cell.length_a   1.000
_cell.length_b   1.000
_cell.length_c   1.000
_cell.angle_alpha   90.00
_cell.angle_beta   90.00
_cell.angle_gamma   90.00
#
_symmetry.space_group_name_H-M   'P 1'
#
loop_
_entity.id
_entity.type
_entity.pdbx_description
1 polymer ?
#
loop_
_entity_poly.entity_id
_entity_poly.type
_entity_poly.pdbx_seq_one_letter_code
_entity_poly.pdbx_strand_id
1 'polypeptide(L)' 'LATAFASSFAHVLIIGTPNNAIVYSMAKDPETGEQLLTMKDFFVHGSVVLVLSLAVLWGWVFFGYWKWMGI' A
#
# COMPACT_ATOMS: atom_id res chain seq x y z
N LEU A 1 8.10 10.70 -12.32
CA LEU A 1 6.69 10.45 -11.96
C LEU A 1 6.50 9.07 -11.33
N ALA A 2 6.81 7.98 -12.03
CA ALA A 2 6.65 6.61 -11.52
C ALA A 2 7.34 6.39 -10.16
N THR A 3 8.62 6.77 -10.02
CA THR A 3 9.38 6.58 -8.77
C THR A 3 8.79 7.34 -7.58
N ALA A 4 8.27 8.55 -7.82
CA ALA A 4 7.67 9.38 -6.78
C ALA A 4 6.30 8.86 -6.30
N PHE A 5 5.50 8.28 -7.22
CA PHE A 5 4.28 7.57 -6.82
C PHE A 5 4.61 6.26 -6.11
N ALA A 6 5.53 5.47 -6.66
CA ALA A 6 5.93 4.18 -6.11
C ALA A 6 6.53 4.28 -4.70
N SER A 7 7.23 5.38 -4.36
CA SER A 7 7.74 5.59 -3.01
C SER A 7 6.64 5.71 -1.95
N SER A 8 5.39 5.93 -2.35
CA SER A 8 4.23 5.99 -1.45
C SER A 8 3.52 4.63 -1.29
N PHE A 9 3.86 3.61 -2.10
CA PHE A 9 3.22 2.29 -2.07
C PHE A 9 3.78 1.37 -0.98
N ALA A 10 3.86 1.89 0.24
CA ALA A 10 4.37 1.18 1.41
C ALA A 10 3.28 0.31 2.08
N HIS A 11 2.76 -0.67 1.33
CA HIS A 11 1.63 -1.52 1.75
C HIS A 11 2.03 -2.76 2.57
N VAL A 12 3.26 -3.27 2.40
CA VAL A 12 3.66 -4.63 2.83
C VAL A 12 4.08 -4.71 4.29
N LEU A 13 4.62 -3.63 4.85
CA LEU A 13 5.21 -3.62 6.19
C LEU A 13 4.50 -2.63 7.10
N ILE A 14 4.39 -2.99 8.37
CA ILE A 14 3.82 -2.13 9.42
C ILE A 14 4.63 -0.83 9.55
N ILE A 15 5.96 -0.93 9.51
CA ILE A 15 6.88 0.23 9.61
C ILE A 15 7.02 1.02 8.30
N GLY A 16 6.31 0.63 7.24
CA GLY A 16 6.41 1.30 5.94
C GLY A 16 5.87 2.73 5.95
N THR A 17 4.87 3.01 6.80
CA THR A 17 4.31 4.35 7.00
C THR A 17 3.79 4.51 8.43
N PRO A 18 3.67 5.75 8.95
CA PRO A 18 3.01 6.01 10.23
C PRO A 18 1.56 5.51 10.27
N ASN A 19 0.82 5.58 9.16
CA ASN A 19 -0.57 5.12 9.09
C ASN A 19 -0.70 3.61 9.37
N ASN A 20 0.17 2.79 8.77
CA ASN A 20 0.18 1.34 9.01
C ASN A 20 0.47 1.01 10.48
N ALA A 21 1.41 1.73 11.11
CA ALA A 21 1.74 1.56 12.52
C ALA A 21 0.56 1.93 13.45
N ILE A 22 -0.14 3.03 13.15
CA ILE A 22 -1.34 3.45 13.90
C ILE A 22 -2.41 2.36 13.82
N VAL A 23 -2.77 1.91 12.61
CA VAL A 23 -3.78 0.87 12.42
C VAL A 23 -3.39 -0.43 13.14
N TYR A 24 -2.12 -0.87 13.03
CA TYR A 24 -1.66 -2.07 13.73
C TYR A 24 -1.77 -1.94 15.25
N SER A 25 -1.41 -0.78 15.83
CA SER A 25 -1.49 -0.55 17.27
C SER A 25 -2.92 -0.49 17.81
N MET A 26 -3.86 -0.01 16.98
CA MET A 26 -5.28 0.11 17.31
C MET A 26 -6.08 -1.17 17.06
N ALA A 27 -5.56 -2.10 16.24
CA ALA A 27 -6.21 -3.34 15.88
C ALA A 27 -6.14 -4.37 17.02
N LYS A 28 -6.76 -4.01 18.15
CA LYS A 28 -6.95 -4.86 19.31
C LYS A 28 -8.43 -5.03 19.59
N ASP A 29 -8.79 -6.22 20.01
CA ASP A 29 -10.14 -6.50 20.48
C ASP A 29 -10.44 -5.64 21.73
N PRO A 30 -11.56 -4.90 21.77
CA PRO A 30 -11.89 -4.02 22.88
C PRO A 30 -12.29 -4.74 24.17
N GLU A 31 -12.71 -6.01 24.08
CA GLU A 31 -13.14 -6.82 25.22
C GLU A 31 -12.01 -7.72 25.73
N THR A 32 -11.27 -8.35 24.82
CA THR A 32 -10.22 -9.35 25.17
C THR A 32 -8.80 -8.79 25.12
N GLY A 33 -8.58 -7.69 24.41
CA GLY A 33 -7.25 -7.10 24.19
C GLY A 33 -6.37 -7.87 23.20
N GLU A 34 -6.90 -8.91 22.54
CA GLU A 34 -6.17 -9.71 21.56
C GLU A 34 -5.78 -8.90 20.33
N GLN A 35 -4.58 -9.12 19.81
CA GLN A 35 -4.09 -8.46 18.60
C GLN A 35 -4.76 -9.07 17.36
N LEU A 36 -5.59 -8.29 16.67
CA LEU A 36 -6.41 -8.74 15.54
C LEU A 36 -5.65 -8.74 14.20
N LEU A 37 -4.58 -7.96 14.08
CA LEU A 37 -3.75 -7.91 12.88
C LEU A 37 -2.37 -8.50 13.15
N THR A 38 -1.91 -9.35 12.25
CA THR A 38 -0.57 -9.93 12.29
C THR A 38 0.32 -9.36 11.17
N MET A 39 1.64 -9.51 11.31
CA MET A 39 2.59 -9.16 10.24
C MET A 39 2.31 -9.92 8.93
N LYS A 40 1.79 -11.15 9.03
CA LYS A 40 1.45 -11.97 7.86
C LYS A 40 0.32 -11.34 7.06
N ASP A 41 -0.66 -10.72 7.71
CA ASP A 41 -1.79 -10.09 7.04
C ASP A 41 -1.33 -8.90 6.20
N PHE A 42 -0.43 -8.06 6.74
CA PHE A 42 0.21 -6.97 6.01
C PHE A 42 1.02 -7.48 4.82
N PHE A 43 1.77 -8.58 5.00
CA PHE A 43 2.56 -9.13 3.91
C PHE A 43 1.69 -9.67 2.77
N VAL A 44 0.69 -10.50 3.07
CA VAL A 44 -0.17 -11.14 2.05
C VAL A 44 -1.04 -10.12 1.34
N HIS A 45 -1.82 -9.33 2.09
CA HIS A 45 -2.74 -8.36 1.49
C HIS A 45 -1.97 -7.18 0.89
N GLY A 46 -0.93 -6.71 1.57
CA GLY A 46 -0.09 -5.62 1.10
C GLY A 46 0.65 -5.97 -0.19
N SER A 47 1.10 -7.21 -0.37
CA SER A 47 1.74 -7.65 -1.63
C SER A 47 0.77 -7.67 -2.80
N VAL A 48 -0.47 -8.12 -2.58
CA VAL A 48 -1.52 -8.08 -3.62
C VAL A 48 -1.81 -6.65 -4.03
N VAL A 49 -2.01 -5.75 -3.06
CA VAL A 49 -2.26 -4.32 -3.32
C VAL A 49 -1.06 -3.67 -4.00
N LEU A 50 0.17 -4.00 -3.59
CA LEU A 50 1.39 -3.49 -4.21
C LEU A 50 1.46 -3.84 -5.70
N VAL A 51 1.20 -5.10 -6.07
CA VAL A 51 1.20 -5.53 -7.47
C VAL A 51 0.12 -4.81 -8.27
N LEU A 52 -1.09 -4.67 -7.72
CA LEU A 52 -2.18 -3.93 -8.37
C LEU A 52 -1.81 -2.45 -8.59
N SER A 53 -1.29 -1.78 -7.56
CA SER A 53 -0.85 -0.39 -7.62
C SER A 53 0.28 -0.18 -8.63
N LEU A 54 1.24 -1.11 -8.71
CA LEU A 54 2.31 -1.08 -9.71
C LEU A 54 1.79 -1.30 -11.13
N ALA A 55 0.84 -2.23 -11.33
CA ALA A 55 0.23 -2.47 -12.64
C ALA A 55 -0.55 -1.24 -13.14
N VAL A 56 -1.33 -0.61 -12.27
CA VAL A 56 -2.06 0.63 -12.59
C VAL A 56 -1.09 1.78 -12.89
N LEU A 57 -0.08 1.97 -12.03
CA LEU A 57 0.93 3.00 -12.22
C LEU A 57 1.69 2.80 -13.53
N TRP A 58 2.03 1.56 -13.86
CA TRP A 58 2.72 1.23 -15.10
C TRP A 58 1.85 1.53 -16.33
N GLY A 59 0.58 1.11 -16.32
CA GLY A 59 -0.38 1.47 -17.38
C GLY A 59 -0.51 2.98 -17.57
N TRP A 60 -0.63 3.72 -16.47
CA TRP A 60 -0.79 5.17 -16.51
C TRP A 60 0.48 5.91 -16.98
N VAL A 61 1.63 5.61 -16.35
CA VAL A 61 2.92 6.30 -16.52
C VAL A 61 3.78 5.73 -17.66
N PHE A 62 3.41 4.62 -18.28
CA PHE A 62 4.13 4.13 -19.47
C PHE A 62 3.29 4.13 -20.75
N PHE A 63 1.94 4.19 -20.67
CA PHE A 63 1.09 4.09 -21.86
C PHE A 63 0.06 5.21 -22.05
N GLY A 64 -0.28 5.96 -21.01
CA GLY A 64 -1.56 6.69 -20.97
C GLY A 64 -1.46 8.20 -20.89
N TYR A 65 -0.92 8.73 -19.79
CA TYR A 65 -1.31 10.09 -19.37
C TYR A 65 -0.82 11.20 -20.31
N TRP A 66 0.38 11.10 -20.88
CA TRP A 66 0.93 12.14 -21.77
C TRP A 66 0.19 12.24 -23.10
N LYS A 67 -0.30 11.10 -23.63
CA LYS A 67 -1.06 11.09 -24.89
C LYS A 67 -2.31 11.95 -24.80
N TRP A 68 -2.91 12.05 -23.62
CA TRP A 68 -4.06 12.93 -23.36
C TRP A 68 -3.65 14.38 -23.15
N MET A 69 -2.42 14.63 -22.71
CA MET A 69 -1.84 15.96 -22.58
C MET A 69 -1.30 16.50 -23.92
N GLY A 70 -1.31 15.70 -25.00
CA GLY A 70 -0.79 16.08 -26.31
C GLY A 70 0.73 16.17 -26.39
N ILE A 71 1.44 15.51 -25.46
CA ILE A 71 2.91 15.46 -25.34
C ILE A 71 3.39 14.07 -25.73
#